data_AF-A0A3M2X556-F1
#
_entry.id   AF-A0A3M2X556-F1
#
_cell.length_a   1.000
_cell.length_b   1.000
_cell.length_c   1.000
_cell.angle_alpha   90.00
_cell.angle_beta   90.00
_cell.angle_gamma   90.00
#
_symmetry.space_group_name_H-M   'P 1'
#
loop_
_entity.id
_entity.type
_entity.pdbx_description
1 polymer ?
#
loop_
_entity_poly.entity_id
_entity_poly.type
_entity_poly.pdbx_seq_one_letter_code
_entity_poly.pdbx_strand_id
1 'polypeptide(L)'
;LMAAVAVPAIQRKQEAAVARKQLRDREVGYARRMQYLCGELSELQGRISLNLTHLRASDRHSLKYTLQDYLHRLFESHKQDLNDDRVVLAHEQRQVANDLIDELDSGRTDRVVFMALEKRLQK
;
A
#
# COMPACT_ATOMS: atom_id res chain seq x y z
N LEU A 1 -52.49 -14.80 12.75
CA LEU A 1 -51.28 -15.16 13.52
C LEU A 1 -50.01 -15.35 12.65
N MET A 2 -49.90 -14.75 11.45
CA MET A 2 -48.71 -14.89 10.56
C MET A 2 -47.84 -13.63 10.43
N ALA A 3 -48.16 -12.53 11.12
CA ALA A 3 -47.42 -11.27 10.97
C ALA A 3 -46.14 -11.17 11.83
N ALA A 4 -46.02 -11.95 12.90
CA ALA A 4 -44.90 -11.83 13.86
C ALA A 4 -43.63 -12.59 13.46
N VAL A 5 -43.72 -13.59 12.56
CA VAL A 5 -42.57 -14.42 12.16
C VAL A 5 -41.80 -13.83 10.97
N ALA A 6 -42.45 -12.99 10.15
CA ALA A 6 -41.82 -12.36 8.99
C ALA A 6 -40.91 -11.17 9.37
N VAL A 7 -41.25 -10.44 10.44
CA VAL A 7 -40.51 -9.23 10.88
C VAL A 7 -39.05 -9.55 11.26
N PRO A 8 -38.74 -10.60 12.05
CA PRO A 8 -37.36 -10.96 12.37
C PRO A 8 -36.54 -11.38 11.13
N ALA A 9 -37.16 -12.07 10.16
CA ALA A 9 -36.47 -12.53 8.96
C ALA A 9 -36.16 -11.37 8.00
N ILE A 10 -37.06 -10.39 7.89
CA ILE A 10 -36.85 -9.16 7.11
C ILE A 10 -35.77 -8.30 7.77
N GLN A 11 -35.80 -8.17 9.10
CA GLN A 11 -34.84 -7.38 9.86
C GLN A 11 -33.42 -7.98 9.77
N ARG A 12 -33.27 -9.30 9.92
CA ARG A 12 -31.99 -9.99 9.68
C ARG A 12 -31.47 -9.83 8.25
N LYS A 13 -32.36 -9.82 7.25
CA LYS A 13 -31.96 -9.57 5.84
C LYS A 13 -31.48 -8.14 5.63
N GLN A 14 -32.13 -7.15 6.26
CA GLN A 14 -31.70 -5.76 6.21
C GLN A 14 -30.37 -5.56 6.94
N GLU A 15 -30.19 -6.15 8.13
CA GLU A 15 -28.93 -6.14 8.87
C GLU A 15 -27.78 -6.77 8.06
N ALA A 16 -28.03 -7.91 7.40
CA ALA A 16 -27.05 -8.55 6.53
C ALA A 16 -26.71 -7.68 5.30
N ALA A 17 -27.68 -6.97 4.73
CA ALA A 17 -27.44 -6.05 3.62
C ALA A 17 -26.61 -4.82 4.04
N VAL A 18 -26.88 -4.26 5.22
CA VAL A 18 -26.11 -3.17 5.80
C VAL A 18 -24.68 -3.61 6.11
N ALA A 19 -24.50 -4.79 6.72
CA ALA A 19 -23.18 -5.36 7.00
C ALA A 19 -22.38 -5.59 5.71
N ARG A 20 -23.00 -6.13 4.66
CA ARG A 20 -22.37 -6.31 3.34
C ARG A 20 -21.98 -4.98 2.70
N LYS A 21 -22.82 -3.95 2.80
CA LYS A 21 -22.50 -2.62 2.29
C LYS A 21 -21.31 -2.00 3.04
N GLN A 22 -21.30 -2.08 4.37
CA GLN A 22 -20.19 -1.61 5.19
C GLN A 22 -18.88 -2.34 4.89
N LEU A 23 -18.93 -3.66 4.68
CA LEU A 23 -17.77 -4.43 4.23
C LEU A 23 -17.27 -3.91 2.88
N ARG A 24 -18.16 -3.81 1.88
CA ARG A 24 -17.80 -3.31 0.55
C ARG A 24 -17.19 -1.90 0.61
N ASP A 25 -17.77 -1.00 1.40
CA ASP A 25 -17.27 0.38 1.53
C ASP A 25 -15.87 0.40 2.19
N ARG A 26 -15.62 -0.48 3.17
CA ARG A 26 -14.29 -0.67 3.76
C ARG A 26 -13.28 -1.22 2.77
N GLU A 27 -13.67 -2.23 1.99
CA GLU A 27 -12.82 -2.85 0.97
C GLU A 27 -12.48 -1.89 -0.16
N VAL A 28 -13.45 -1.12 -0.65
CA VAL A 28 -13.24 -0.08 -1.67
C VAL A 28 -12.33 1.02 -1.13
N GLY A 29 -12.54 1.44 0.12
CA GLY A 29 -11.67 2.42 0.78
C GLY A 29 -10.23 1.93 0.91
N TYR A 30 -10.03 0.66 1.27
CA TYR A 30 -8.71 0.04 1.32
C TYR A 30 -8.05 -0.04 -0.06
N ALA A 31 -8.74 -0.59 -1.05
CA ALA A 31 -8.21 -0.75 -2.40
C ALA A 31 -7.74 0.60 -2.96
N ARG A 32 -8.52 1.67 -2.72
CA ARG A 32 -8.16 3.03 -3.12
C ARG A 32 -6.91 3.54 -2.40
N ARG A 33 -6.80 3.32 -1.08
CA ARG A 33 -5.60 3.70 -0.31
C ARG A 33 -4.35 2.96 -0.82
N MET A 34 -4.46 1.67 -1.07
CA MET A 34 -3.33 0.89 -1.60
C MET A 34 -2.93 1.35 -3.00
N GLN A 35 -3.88 1.68 -3.86
CA GLN A 35 -3.59 2.23 -5.17
C GLN A 35 -2.81 3.55 -5.08
N TYR A 36 -3.18 4.44 -4.15
CA TYR A 36 -2.42 5.66 -3.91
C TYR A 36 -1.00 5.36 -3.40
N LEU A 37 -0.84 4.43 -2.47
CA LEU A 37 0.47 4.03 -1.95
C LEU A 37 1.33 3.34 -3.01
N CYS A 38 0.75 2.55 -3.91
CA CYS A 38 1.47 1.99 -5.08
C CYS A 38 1.98 3.11 -5.98
N GLY A 39 1.11 4.07 -6.32
CA GLY A 39 1.44 5.17 -7.21
C GLY A 39 2.53 6.06 -6.64
N GLU A 40 2.42 6.43 -5.38
CA GLU A 40 3.43 7.21 -4.66
C GLU A 40 4.80 6.51 -4.66
N LEU A 41 4.84 5.21 -4.36
CA LEU A 41 6.08 4.44 -4.36
C LEU A 41 6.68 4.33 -5.77
N SER A 42 5.84 4.18 -6.80
CA SER A 42 6.27 4.14 -8.20
C SER A 42 6.89 5.47 -8.65
N GLU A 43 6.28 6.59 -8.25
CA GLU A 43 6.83 7.92 -8.50
C GLU A 43 8.16 8.14 -7.79
N LEU A 44 8.27 7.74 -6.51
CA LEU A 44 9.51 7.82 -5.75
C LEU A 44 10.60 6.96 -6.38
N GLN A 45 10.27 5.73 -6.78
CA GLN A 45 11.19 4.85 -7.50
C GLN A 45 11.71 5.51 -8.78
N GLY A 46 10.82 6.07 -9.61
CA GLY A 46 11.21 6.76 -10.85
C GLY A 46 12.14 7.96 -10.59
N ARG A 47 11.82 8.79 -9.59
CA ARG A 47 12.65 9.95 -9.21
C ARG A 47 14.03 9.53 -8.71
N ILE A 48 14.12 8.48 -7.89
CA ILE A 48 15.38 7.95 -7.37
C ILE A 48 16.19 7.36 -8.52
N SER A 49 15.58 6.49 -9.33
CA SER A 49 16.26 5.81 -10.46
C SER A 49 16.91 6.80 -11.44
N LEU A 50 16.24 7.91 -11.73
CA LEU A 50 16.74 8.92 -12.68
C LEU A 50 17.87 9.80 -12.11
N ASN A 51 17.89 10.02 -10.79
CA ASN A 51 18.73 11.05 -10.19
C ASN A 51 19.81 10.50 -9.25
N LEU A 52 19.81 9.21 -8.90
CA LEU A 52 20.61 8.67 -7.80
C LEU A 52 22.10 9.05 -7.86
N THR A 53 22.71 8.97 -9.05
CA THR A 53 24.12 9.33 -9.29
C THR A 53 24.43 10.82 -9.10
N HIS A 54 23.41 11.68 -9.18
CA HIS A 54 23.52 13.13 -9.14
C HIS A 54 22.98 13.75 -7.84
N LEU A 55 22.30 12.96 -7.01
CA LEU A 55 21.75 13.44 -5.74
C LEU A 55 22.88 13.82 -4.77
N ARG A 56 22.74 14.99 -4.14
CA ARG A 56 23.62 15.38 -3.02
C ARG A 56 23.25 14.58 -1.77
N ALA A 57 24.15 14.56 -0.79
CA ALA A 57 23.89 13.87 0.48
C ALA A 57 22.62 14.39 1.20
N SER A 58 22.35 15.70 1.15
CA SER A 58 21.13 16.31 1.69
C SER A 58 19.86 15.77 1.02
N ASP A 59 19.89 15.65 -0.31
CA ASP A 59 18.73 15.24 -1.10
C ASP A 59 18.45 13.76 -0.90
N ARG A 60 19.50 12.93 -0.82
CA ARG A 60 19.38 11.52 -0.44
C ARG A 60 18.77 11.34 0.94
N HIS A 61 19.19 12.16 1.91
CA HIS A 61 18.63 12.11 3.26
C HIS A 61 17.15 12.52 3.29
N SER A 62 16.77 13.55 2.53
CA SER A 62 15.36 13.95 2.40
C SER A 62 14.52 12.85 1.77
N LEU A 63 14.99 12.21 0.71
CA LEU A 63 14.27 11.10 0.06
C LEU A 63 14.15 9.88 0.96
N LYS A 64 15.18 9.57 1.74
CA LYS A 64 15.14 8.53 2.77
C LYS A 64 14.07 8.82 3.81
N TYR A 65 13.99 10.06 4.29
CA TYR A 65 12.94 10.46 5.23
C TYR A 65 11.54 10.30 4.62
N THR A 66 11.36 10.67 3.34
CA THR A 66 10.10 10.43 2.62
C THR A 66 9.74 8.96 2.52
N LEU A 67 10.71 8.08 2.22
CA LEU A 67 10.48 6.63 2.19
C LEU A 67 10.17 6.05 3.58
N GLN A 68 10.78 6.58 4.64
CA GLN A 68 10.47 6.19 6.02
C GLN A 68 9.05 6.60 6.43
N ASP A 69 8.62 7.82 6.07
CA ASP A 69 7.25 8.27 6.28
C ASP A 69 6.25 7.42 5.47
N TYR A 70 6.57 7.11 4.22
CA TYR A 70 5.80 6.18 3.40
C TYR A 70 5.64 4.81 4.07
N LEU A 71 6.72 4.22 4.57
CA LEU A 71 6.69 2.93 5.28
C LEU A 71 5.80 2.99 6.53
N HIS A 72 5.82 4.10 7.26
CA HIS A 72 4.95 4.29 8.42
C HIS A 72 3.47 4.35 8.01
N ARG A 73 3.13 5.15 6.98
CA ARG A 73 1.77 5.24 6.44
C ARG A 73 1.28 3.91 5.87
N LEU A 74 2.16 3.18 5.18
CA LEU A 74 1.87 1.84 4.69
C LEU A 74 1.51 0.91 5.84
N PHE A 75 2.35 0.83 6.88
CA PHE A 75 2.08 0.03 8.07
C PHE A 75 0.73 0.34 8.71
N GLU A 76 0.47 1.62 9.03
CA GLU A 76 -0.80 2.02 9.65
C GLU A 76 -2.02 1.72 8.77
N SER A 77 -1.87 1.71 7.44
CA SER A 77 -2.97 1.42 6.51
C SER A 77 -3.43 -0.05 6.51
N HIS A 78 -2.57 -1.00 6.88
CA HIS A 78 -2.86 -2.44 6.86
C HIS A 78 -2.73 -3.14 8.22
N LYS A 79 -2.36 -2.42 9.28
CA LYS A 79 -2.16 -2.94 10.65
C LYS A 79 -3.33 -3.76 11.21
N GLN A 80 -4.56 -3.42 10.82
CA GLN A 80 -5.78 -4.11 11.24
C GLN A 80 -6.43 -4.92 10.12
N ASP A 81 -5.77 -5.04 8.96
CA ASP A 81 -6.27 -5.85 7.85
C ASP A 81 -5.98 -7.34 8.13
N LEU A 82 -6.99 -8.18 7.90
CA LEU A 82 -6.95 -9.63 8.11
C LEU A 82 -6.98 -10.39 6.77
N ASN A 83 -6.94 -9.68 5.66
CA ASN A 83 -6.92 -10.26 4.33
C ASN A 83 -5.46 -10.56 3.92
N ASP A 84 -5.14 -11.85 3.80
CA ASP A 84 -3.78 -12.32 3.49
C ASP A 84 -3.24 -11.75 2.17
N ASP A 85 -4.05 -11.67 1.11
CA ASP A 85 -3.62 -11.13 -0.19
C ASP A 85 -3.20 -9.66 -0.08
N ARG A 86 -3.93 -8.89 0.73
CA ARG A 86 -3.65 -7.48 0.99
C ARG A 86 -2.39 -7.28 1.82
N VAL A 87 -2.15 -8.18 2.77
CA VAL A 87 -0.92 -8.20 3.56
C VAL A 87 0.29 -8.50 2.65
N VAL A 88 0.15 -9.40 1.68
CA VAL A 88 1.20 -9.68 0.69
C VAL A 88 1.54 -8.43 -0.12
N LEU A 89 0.55 -7.71 -0.64
CA LEU A 89 0.78 -6.46 -1.38
C LEU A 89 1.52 -5.41 -0.53
N ALA A 90 1.10 -5.22 0.72
CA ALA A 90 1.78 -4.31 1.63
C ALA A 90 3.21 -4.78 1.96
N HIS A 91 3.45 -6.09 2.04
CA HIS A 91 4.77 -6.65 2.25
C HIS A 91 5.69 -6.39 1.04
N GLU A 92 5.19 -6.57 -0.18
CA GLU A 92 5.96 -6.29 -1.40
C GLU A 92 6.34 -4.81 -1.52
N GLN A 93 5.39 -3.90 -1.26
CA GLN A 93 5.67 -2.46 -1.22
C GLN A 93 6.71 -2.11 -0.16
N ARG A 94 6.59 -2.70 1.04
CA ARG A 94 7.57 -2.51 2.10
C ARG A 94 8.96 -2.96 1.65
N GLN A 95 9.06 -4.10 0.96
CA GLN A 95 10.36 -4.58 0.49
C GLN A 95 10.96 -3.62 -0.53
N VAL A 96 10.18 -3.18 -1.53
CA VAL A 96 10.64 -2.21 -2.54
C VAL A 96 11.11 -0.91 -1.88
N ALA A 97 10.37 -0.39 -0.91
CA ALA A 97 10.76 0.83 -0.20
C ALA A 97 12.06 0.68 0.61
N ASN A 98 12.29 -0.48 1.25
CA ASN A 98 13.55 -0.75 1.94
C ASN A 98 14.72 -0.89 0.96
N ASP A 99 14.53 -1.61 -0.15
CA ASP A 99 15.56 -1.75 -1.18
C ASP A 99 15.95 -0.36 -1.74
N LEU A 100 14.99 0.55 -1.94
CA LEU A 100 15.27 1.94 -2.34
C LEU A 100 16.04 2.74 -1.28
N ILE A 101 15.77 2.52 0.01
CA ILE A 101 16.54 3.13 1.10
C ILE A 101 17.99 2.64 1.08
N ASP A 102 18.19 1.35 0.87
CA ASP A 102 19.54 0.76 0.80
C ASP A 102 20.32 1.29 -0.42
N GLU A 103 19.66 1.47 -1.57
CA GLU A 103 20.27 2.11 -2.74
C GLU A 103 20.65 3.58 -2.45
N LEU A 104 19.79 4.34 -1.74
CA LEU A 104 20.10 5.71 -1.33
C LEU A 104 21.28 5.80 -0.35
N ASP A 105 21.40 4.84 0.57
CA ASP A 105 22.49 4.77 1.54
C ASP A 105 23.81 4.36 0.85
N SER A 106 23.75 3.44 -0.11
CA SER A 106 24.93 2.99 -0.85
C SER A 106 25.44 4.02 -1.86
N GLY A 107 24.55 4.87 -2.38
CA GLY A 107 24.83 5.80 -3.47
C GLY A 107 25.24 5.13 -4.78
N ARG A 108 25.17 3.79 -4.85
CA ARG A 108 25.40 3.00 -6.06
C ARG A 108 24.08 2.86 -6.77
N THR A 109 24.13 2.81 -8.10
CA THR A 109 22.94 2.65 -8.93
C THR A 109 23.05 1.29 -9.60
N ASP A 110 22.48 0.25 -9.00
CA ASP A 110 22.40 -1.04 -9.67
C ASP A 110 21.16 -1.09 -10.56
N ARG A 111 21.40 -1.01 -11.87
CA ARG A 111 20.34 -1.06 -12.87
C ARG A 111 19.53 -2.36 -12.81
N VAL A 112 20.13 -3.47 -12.38
CA VAL A 112 19.44 -4.76 -12.22
C VAL A 112 18.46 -4.68 -11.05
N VAL A 113 18.86 -4.03 -9.95
CA VAL A 113 18.00 -3.79 -8.78
C VAL A 113 16.82 -2.92 -9.19
N PHE A 114 17.04 -1.79 -9.87
CA PHE A 114 15.94 -0.92 -10.31
C PHE A 114 14.96 -1.59 -11.28
N MET A 115 15.46 -2.41 -12.22
CA MET A 115 14.59 -3.19 -13.11
C MET A 115 13.80 -4.27 -12.36
N ALA A 116 14.37 -4.87 -11.32
CA ALA A 116 13.66 -5.82 -10.47
C ALA A 116 12.58 -5.11 -9.64
N LEU A 117 12.88 -3.95 -9.07
CA LEU A 117 11.92 -3.14 -8.30
C LEU A 117 10.75 -2.69 -9.17
N GLU A 118 11.02 -2.22 -10.39
CA GLU A 118 9.98 -1.82 -11.35
C GLU A 118 9.04 -3.00 -11.68
N LYS A 119 9.62 -4.18 -11.97
CA LYS A 119 8.84 -5.39 -12.23
C LYS A 119 7.98 -5.84 -11.04
N ARG A 120 8.39 -5.53 -9.81
CA ARG A 120 7.62 -5.86 -8.61
C ARG A 120 6.44 -4.92 -8.39
N LEU A 121 6.58 -3.64 -8.76
CA LEU A 121 5.48 -2.68 -8.68
C LEU A 121 4.47 -2.80 -9.82
N GLN A 122 4.82 -3.45 -10.94
CA GLN A 122 3.94 -3.70 -12.08
C GLN A 122 3.06 -4.95 -11.95
N LYS A 123 3.28 -5.79 -10.94
CA LYS A 123 2.46 -6.98 -10.65
C LYS A 123 1.18 -6.62 -9.91
#